data_AF-A0A1A8N7Z5-F1
#
_entry.id   AF-A0A1A8N7Z5-F1
#
_cell.length_a   1.000
_cell.length_b   1.000
_cell.length_c   1.000
_cell.angle_alpha   90.00
_cell.angle_beta   90.00
_cell.angle_gamma   90.00
#
_symmetry.space_group_name_H-M   'P 1'
#
loop_
_entity.id
_entity.type
_entity.pdbx_description
1 polymer ?
#
loop_
_entity_poly.entity_id
_entity_poly.type
_entity_poly.pdbx_seq_one_letter_code
_entity_poly.pdbx_strand_id
1 'polypeptide(L)'
;MDPGFVLSDTLKTGQGSGEETELMISQPSTPRLRRCGFCLLQQPMRAKHCQTCTRCVRRFDHHCPWMENCVGERNHRWFVVYLLVQLLTLLWAVHIA
;
A
#
# COMPACT_ATOMS: atom_id res chain seq x y z
N MET A 1 0.95 -0.54 -13.76
CA MET A 1 0.76 -1.59 -12.71
C MET A 1 0.09 -0.93 -11.50
N ASP A 2 -1.04 -1.45 -11.02
CA ASP A 2 -1.65 -0.90 -9.79
C ASP A 2 -0.78 -1.27 -8.56
N PRO A 3 -0.27 -0.30 -7.79
CA PRO A 3 0.45 -0.59 -6.54
C PRO A 3 -0.48 -0.99 -5.38
N GLY A 4 -1.79 -0.81 -5.54
CA GLY A 4 -2.79 -1.00 -4.48
C GLY A 4 -3.18 0.33 -3.84
N PHE A 5 -3.60 1.30 -4.66
CA PHE A 5 -4.12 2.57 -4.15
C PHE A 5 -5.31 2.35 -3.19
N VAL A 6 -5.35 3.14 -2.12
CA VAL A 6 -6.46 3.12 -1.16
C VAL A 6 -7.59 3.98 -1.71
N LEU A 7 -8.72 3.35 -2.02
CA LEU A 7 -9.96 4.04 -2.41
C LEU A 7 -10.71 4.47 -1.15
N SER A 8 -11.33 5.65 -1.19
CA SER A 8 -12.09 6.25 -0.10
C SER A 8 -13.31 5.42 0.31
N ASP A 9 -13.96 4.75 -0.64
CA ASP A 9 -15.25 4.10 -0.41
C ASP A 9 -15.15 2.78 0.38
N THR A 10 -13.97 2.14 0.38
CA THR A 10 -13.77 0.83 1.03
C THR A 10 -13.67 0.91 2.56
N LEU A 11 -13.83 2.09 3.16
CA LEU A 11 -13.77 2.29 4.61
C LEU A 11 -15.12 2.58 5.26
N LYS A 12 -16.21 2.79 4.50
CA LYS A 12 -17.56 2.88 5.07
C LYS A 12 -18.08 1.51 5.54
N THR A 13 -17.61 0.41 4.95
CA THR A 13 -18.05 -0.95 5.28
C THR A 13 -17.53 -1.50 6.62
N GLY A 14 -16.76 -0.70 7.38
CA GLY A 14 -16.26 -1.08 8.72
C GLY A 14 -17.00 -0.39 9.89
N GLN A 15 -18.00 0.45 9.63
CA GLN A 15 -18.81 1.11 10.66
C GLN A 15 -20.28 0.73 10.49
N GLY A 16 -20.66 -0.41 11.06
CA GLY A 16 -22.05 -0.69 11.41
C GLY A 16 -22.38 0.03 12.71
N SER A 17 -23.33 0.97 12.66
CA SER A 17 -24.03 1.53 13.80
C SER A 17 -25.15 0.58 14.24
N GLY A 18 -25.25 0.25 15.54
CA GLY A 18 -26.49 -0.26 16.13
C GLY A 18 -26.33 -1.33 17.21
N GLU A 19 -26.79 -0.95 18.41
CA GLU A 19 -27.37 -1.75 19.50
C GLU A 19 -26.46 -2.36 20.56
N GLU A 20 -26.62 -1.78 21.75
CA GLU A 20 -26.05 -2.14 23.03
C GLU A 20 -26.75 -3.41 23.54
N THR A 21 -26.01 -4.52 23.70
CA THR A 21 -26.38 -5.56 24.66
C THR A 21 -25.10 -6.13 25.27
N GLU A 22 -24.98 -5.81 26.55
CA GLU A 22 -24.04 -6.22 27.57
C GLU A 22 -23.60 -7.69 27.47
N LEU A 23 -22.35 -7.92 27.02
CA LEU A 23 -21.55 -9.09 27.39
C LEU A 23 -20.08 -8.64 27.47
N MET A 24 -19.47 -8.82 28.65
CA MET A 24 -18.05 -8.59 28.92
C MET A 24 -17.16 -9.52 28.07
N ILE A 25 -16.94 -9.16 26.81
CA ILE A 25 -15.80 -9.61 26.02
C ILE A 25 -14.75 -8.52 26.14
N SER A 26 -13.54 -8.89 26.59
CA SER A 26 -12.37 -8.01 26.55
C SER A 26 -12.29 -7.41 25.15
N GLN A 27 -12.50 -6.08 25.05
CA GLN A 27 -12.45 -5.41 23.77
C GLN A 27 -11.13 -5.78 23.09
N PRO A 28 -11.14 -6.43 21.91
CA PRO A 28 -9.91 -6.52 21.14
C PRO A 28 -9.53 -5.08 20.87
N SER A 29 -8.38 -4.65 21.40
CA SER A 29 -7.87 -3.30 21.20
C SER A 29 -7.72 -3.09 19.69
N THR A 30 -8.71 -2.45 19.09
CA THR A 30 -8.69 -2.19 17.65
C THR A 30 -7.44 -1.34 17.42
N PRO A 31 -6.51 -1.78 16.54
CA PRO A 31 -5.27 -1.05 16.34
C PRO A 31 -5.64 0.35 15.87
N ARG A 32 -5.15 1.39 16.54
CA ARG A 32 -5.41 2.79 16.16
C ARG A 32 -4.90 3.01 14.73
N LEU A 33 -5.79 2.96 13.75
CA LEU A 33 -5.44 3.29 12.37
C LEU A 33 -5.01 4.77 12.31
N ARG A 34 -4.08 5.11 11.43
CA ARG A 34 -3.66 6.50 11.22
C ARG A 34 -4.59 7.16 10.21
N ARG A 35 -4.84 8.47 10.32
CA ARG A 35 -5.55 9.25 9.30
C ARG A 35 -4.55 9.96 8.40
N CYS A 36 -4.78 9.94 7.09
CA CYS A 36 -4.02 10.74 6.15
C CYS A 36 -4.57 12.17 6.14
N GLY A 37 -3.73 13.18 6.39
CA GLY A 37 -4.14 14.59 6.30
C GLY A 37 -4.43 15.08 4.88
N PHE A 38 -3.78 14.49 3.86
CA PHE A 38 -3.95 14.88 2.46
C PHE A 38 -5.16 14.24 1.79
N CYS A 39 -5.33 12.92 1.96
CA CYS A 39 -6.44 12.16 1.35
C CYS A 39 -7.69 12.11 2.23
N LEU A 40 -7.62 12.63 3.47
CA LEU A 40 -8.69 12.63 4.47
C LEU A 40 -9.30 11.25 4.79
N LEU A 41 -8.59 10.18 4.47
CA LEU A 41 -9.01 8.80 4.69
C LEU A 41 -8.28 8.15 5.87
N GLN A 42 -8.89 7.11 6.43
CA GLN A 42 -8.24 6.26 7.43
C GLN A 42 -7.27 5.31 6.72
N GLN A 43 -5.97 5.46 6.97
CA GLN A 43 -4.94 4.63 6.36
C GLN A 43 -5.04 3.19 6.89
N PRO A 44 -5.26 2.19 6.02
CA PRO A 44 -5.12 0.79 6.40
C PRO A 44 -3.74 0.53 7.01
N MET A 45 -3.60 -0.58 7.75
CA MET A 45 -2.33 -0.98 8.34
C MET A 45 -1.21 -0.97 7.29
N ARG A 46 -0.09 -0.32 7.62
CA ARG A 46 1.09 -0.13 6.75
C ARG A 46 0.87 0.69 5.47
N ALA A 47 -0.30 1.31 5.26
CA ALA A 47 -0.48 2.27 4.19
C ALA A 47 0.24 3.60 4.51
N LYS A 48 0.75 4.26 3.47
CA LYS A 48 1.36 5.60 3.54
C LYS A 48 0.91 6.43 2.34
N HIS A 49 0.96 7.76 2.50
CA HIS A 49 0.68 8.69 1.42
C HIS A 49 1.97 8.93 0.62
N CYS A 50 1.91 8.74 -0.70
CA CYS A 50 2.97 9.17 -1.60
C CYS A 50 2.67 10.60 -2.05
N GLN A 51 3.58 11.54 -1.78
CA GLN A 51 3.44 12.93 -2.19
C GLN A 51 3.49 13.08 -3.72
N THR A 52 4.38 12.33 -4.39
CA THR A 52 4.52 12.36 -5.86
C THR A 52 3.27 11.88 -6.58
N CYS A 53 2.69 10.76 -6.15
CA CYS A 53 1.46 10.21 -6.75
C CYS A 53 0.17 10.77 -6.14
N THR A 54 0.29 11.66 -5.14
CA THR A 54 -0.81 12.29 -4.38
C THR A 54 -1.89 11.33 -3.89
N ARG A 55 -1.50 10.09 -3.54
CA ARG A 55 -2.43 9.00 -3.19
C ARG A 55 -1.86 8.14 -2.08
N CYS A 56 -2.74 7.59 -1.24
CA CYS A 56 -2.37 6.55 -0.28
C CYS A 56 -2.21 5.20 -0.98
N VAL A 57 -1.16 4.47 -0.65
CA VAL A 57 -0.84 3.15 -1.22
C VAL A 57 -0.79 2.11 -0.09
N ARG A 58 -1.44 0.95 -0.28
CA ARG A 58 -1.40 -0.18 0.67
C ARG A 58 -0.01 -0.81 0.70
N ARG A 59 0.47 -1.16 1.90
CA ARG A 59 1.83 -1.66 2.15
C ARG A 59 2.87 -0.89 1.32
N PHE A 60 2.81 0.44 1.41
CA PHE A 60 3.70 1.31 0.65
C PHE A 60 5.15 0.99 0.99
N ASP A 61 5.92 0.68 -0.05
CA ASP A 61 7.36 0.51 0.03
C ASP A 61 8.04 1.83 -0.34
N HIS A 62 8.01 2.21 -1.62
CA HIS A 62 8.59 3.46 -2.11
C HIS A 62 7.91 3.96 -3.40
N HIS A 63 8.21 5.20 -3.79
CA HIS A 63 7.94 5.68 -5.14
C HIS A 63 9.21 5.51 -5.96
N CYS A 64 9.13 4.78 -7.08
CA CYS A 64 10.28 4.48 -7.92
C CYS A 64 10.24 5.39 -9.16
N PRO A 65 11.18 6.34 -9.31
CA PRO A 65 11.24 7.21 -10.49
C PRO A 65 11.45 6.42 -11.78
N TRP A 66 12.23 5.35 -11.73
CA TRP A 66 12.53 4.52 -12.91
C TRP A 66 11.31 3.83 -13.53
N MET A 67 10.28 3.59 -12.72
CA MET A 67 9.02 3.02 -13.19
C MET A 67 7.89 4.05 -13.25
N GLU A 68 8.18 5.31 -12.90
CA GLU A 68 7.21 6.41 -12.77
C GLU A 68 5.96 5.99 -11.97
N ASN A 69 6.18 5.19 -10.92
CA ASN A 69 5.09 4.56 -10.18
C ASN A 69 5.50 4.15 -8.76
N CYS A 70 4.51 4.01 -7.87
CA CYS A 70 4.74 3.45 -6.54
C CYS A 70 4.96 1.94 -6.60
N VAL A 71 5.74 1.42 -5.64
CA VAL A 71 5.81 0.01 -5.29
C VAL A 71 5.02 -0.19 -4.01
N GLY A 72 4.06 -1.10 -4.07
CA GLY A 72 3.13 -1.40 -2.99
C GLY A 72 2.62 -2.83 -3.06
N GLU A 73 1.59 -3.12 -2.27
CA GLU A 73 1.04 -4.46 -2.08
C GLU A 73 0.80 -5.25 -3.38
N ARG A 74 0.22 -4.61 -4.39
CA ARG A 74 -0.25 -5.31 -5.60
C ARG A 74 0.79 -5.45 -6.70
N ASN A 75 1.89 -4.69 -6.64
CA ASN A 75 2.94 -4.72 -7.65
C ASN A 75 4.35 -5.04 -7.15
N HIS A 76 4.53 -5.28 -5.84
CA HIS A 76 5.84 -5.63 -5.27
C HIS A 76 6.50 -6.83 -5.97
N ARG A 77 5.74 -7.90 -6.25
CA ARG A 77 6.26 -9.08 -6.97
C ARG A 77 6.76 -8.74 -8.39
N TRP A 78 6.07 -7.84 -9.08
CA TRP A 78 6.44 -7.42 -10.43
C TRP A 78 7.70 -6.55 -10.40
N PHE A 79 7.87 -5.74 -9.35
CA PHE A 79 9.11 -5.00 -9.13
C PHE A 79 10.30 -5.95 -8.92
N VAL A 80 10.13 -7.03 -8.16
CA VAL A 80 11.20 -8.04 -7.99
C VAL A 80 11.55 -8.70 -9.32
N VAL A 81 10.56 -9.07 -10.14
CA VAL A 81 10.81 -9.61 -11.50
C VAL A 81 11.56 -8.59 -12.37
N TYR A 82 11.17 -7.32 -12.31
CA TYR A 82 11.88 -6.23 -13.01
C TYR A 82 13.36 -6.16 -12.60
N LEU A 83 13.67 -6.22 -11.30
CA LEU A 83 15.05 -6.22 -10.81
C LEU A 83 15.85 -7.44 -11.29
N LEU A 84 15.23 -8.62 -11.32
CA LEU A 84 15.86 -9.84 -11.84
C LEU A 84 16.18 -9.71 -13.33
N VAL A 85 15.23 -9.22 -14.14
CA VAL A 85 15.47 -8.99 -15.57
C VAL A 85 16.59 -7.97 -15.77
N GLN A 86 16.59 -6.87 -15.03
CA GLN A 86 17.64 -5.86 -15.11
C GLN A 86 19.02 -6.45 -14.78
N LEU A 87 19.10 -7.29 -13.74
CA LEU A 87 20.34 -7.99 -13.39
C LEU A 87 20.82 -8.90 -14.54
N LEU A 88 19.91 -9.70 -15.12
CA LEU A 88 20.24 -10.57 -16.25
C LEU A 88 20.71 -9.79 -17.47
N THR A 89 20.06 -8.66 -17.78
CA THR A 89 20.49 -7.78 -18.87
C THR A 89 21.90 -7.23 -18.64
N LEU A 90 22.22 -6.83 -17.41
CA LEU A 90 23.56 -6.35 -17.06
C LEU A 90 24.60 -7.47 -17.17
N LEU A 91 24.31 -8.68 -16.69
CA LEU A 91 25.21 -9.83 -16.82
C LEU A 91 25.44 -10.21 -18.28
N TRP A 92 24.39 -10.20 -19.10
CA TRP A 92 24.50 -10.48 -20.53
C TRP A 92 25.34 -9.42 -21.26
N ALA A 93 25.14 -8.14 -20.93
CA ALA A 93 25.95 -7.05 -21.48
C ALA A 93 27.43 -7.20 -21.10
N VAL A 94 27.73 -7.55 -19.85
CA VAL A 94 29.10 -7.81 -19.38
C VAL A 94 29.72 -9.05 -20.03
N HIS A 95 28.94 -10.08 -20.34
CA HIS A 95 29.43 -11.27 -21.03
C HIS A 95 29.75 -10.99 -22.50
N ILE A 96 29.03 -10.07 -23.14
CA ILE A 96 29.25 -9.70 -24.55
C ILE A 96 30.38 -8.69 -24.74
N ALA A 97 30.56 -7.78 -23.78
CA ALA A 97 31.64 -6.79 -23.78
C ALA A 97 33.01 -7.44 -23.59
#